data_AF-K3WCQ3-F1
#
_entry.id   AF-K3WCQ3-F1
#
_cell.length_a   1.000
_cell.length_b   1.000
_cell.length_c   1.000
_cell.angle_alpha   90.00
_cell.angle_beta   90.00
_cell.angle_gamma   90.00
#
_symmetry.space_group_name_H-M   'P 1'
#
loop_
_entity.id
_entity.type
_entity.pdbx_description
1 polymer ?
#
loop_
_entity_poly.entity_id
_entity_poly.type
_entity_poly.pdbx_seq_one_letter_code
_entity_poly.pdbx_strand_id
1 'polypeptide(L)'
;MAVKVVAGGPGNDSNSPPADPNTQEAEDQGSPRFTFLKPKQTAFTAMNLTTKNGANSNDKVLQLVNAIQKRKRQMRAKIYDEQLPFSWARLFSGIFSLILVCSDVSRSGLGIKRFPSEFLHLEPDVFEEFGPWHYPVANLFEVNATNVTARVWSYKFDSTSNAHRAFGEFYELSSFPDCIIYRAACPETTFNGKVAFDMLDSIVDVAARKNAPNAVDSQETLRRKSTEPQRIALRTANHYLDRLHHHLLPELFVNNIYRTNQLFYYPPEILSKPNGALRSTCFDYRIRPHFCQELWSNFRRSCPQHDTNCKAAGVLWVNTLQRLRVIQQTYPTMQVDLAFLESQEDRQVFKGGLSPSGLQRGDVTAIIRVRDCDSNMICTTKYIDEYRYEVGFLISQAVQWYRGVAILRGTGQVYYYIRITMLLVFCYKVTPATHPQRSSKHVHVIATRCYKACVLFLKAPVQSVIFGSPFPIFCYACAHVIDASTSYEILGNIFNSAGGVFQLKFRDLLTVGFNQMRSVWLLAFLLHTFILLETSRRGLNWAPVSGIRGVPEFMLSGLSSVTIMAQFRSTKFRNAKIYSIFEIT
;
A
#
# COMPACT_ATOMS: atom_id res chain seq x y z
N MET A 1 -12.92 23.36 -0.65
CA MET A 1 -13.18 23.11 0.79
C MET A 1 -12.37 24.14 1.56
N ALA A 2 -13.00 25.18 2.13
CA ALA A 2 -12.29 26.29 2.80
C ALA A 2 -12.19 26.00 4.30
N VAL A 3 -10.98 26.06 4.87
CA VAL A 3 -10.75 25.82 6.31
C VAL A 3 -10.34 27.13 6.99
N LYS A 4 -11.14 27.52 7.98
CA LYS A 4 -10.94 28.64 8.90
C LYS A 4 -10.09 28.15 10.08
N VAL A 5 -8.94 28.78 10.30
CA VAL A 5 -8.01 28.45 11.40
C VAL A 5 -8.39 29.29 12.62
N VAL A 6 -8.60 28.62 13.76
CA VAL A 6 -8.72 29.26 15.08
C VAL A 6 -7.59 28.74 15.96
N ALA A 7 -6.81 29.68 16.51
CA ALA A 7 -5.73 29.44 17.44
C ALA A 7 -6.26 29.30 18.89
N GLY A 8 -5.65 28.41 19.66
CA GLY A 8 -5.86 28.27 21.11
C GLY A 8 -4.57 27.73 21.74
N GLY A 9 -4.00 28.51 22.65
CA GLY A 9 -2.65 28.38 23.22
C GLY A 9 -2.46 27.30 24.31
N PRO A 10 -1.34 27.37 25.04
CA PRO A 10 -0.68 26.21 25.64
C PRO A 10 -1.09 25.96 27.10
N GLY A 11 -1.04 24.69 27.53
CA GLY A 11 -1.23 24.26 28.91
C GLY A 11 0.01 23.53 29.44
N ASN A 12 0.51 24.05 30.56
CA ASN A 12 1.74 23.74 31.29
C ASN A 12 1.85 22.31 31.87
N ASP A 13 3.11 21.86 31.90
CA ASP A 13 3.87 21.25 33.01
C ASP A 13 3.15 20.54 34.16
N SER A 14 3.60 19.30 34.43
CA SER A 14 3.88 18.88 35.81
C SER A 14 4.95 17.79 35.85
N ASN A 15 6.04 18.14 36.53
CA ASN A 15 7.15 17.31 36.97
C ASN A 15 6.72 16.26 37.99
N SER A 16 7.39 15.11 38.02
CA SER A 16 7.58 14.32 39.25
C SER A 16 8.93 13.58 39.21
N PRO A 17 9.72 13.54 40.30
CA PRO A 17 11.11 13.06 40.34
C PRO A 17 11.21 11.58 40.82
N PRO A 18 12.44 11.01 40.88
CA PRO A 18 12.68 9.57 40.90
C PRO A 18 12.81 8.99 42.31
N ALA A 19 12.60 7.68 42.43
CA ALA A 19 13.00 6.89 43.60
C ALA A 19 13.55 5.53 43.17
N ASP A 20 14.77 5.27 43.62
CA ASP A 20 15.54 4.02 43.63
C ASP A 20 16.33 4.04 44.97
N PRO A 21 16.87 2.95 45.53
CA PRO A 21 16.70 1.52 45.25
C PRO A 21 16.53 0.68 46.56
N ASN A 22 16.62 -0.65 46.44
CA ASN A 22 16.79 -1.69 47.48
C ASN A 22 15.54 -2.34 48.06
N THR A 23 15.21 -3.52 47.54
CA THR A 23 14.94 -4.70 48.40
C THR A 23 15.44 -5.95 47.70
N GLN A 24 16.45 -6.58 48.30
CA GLN A 24 16.88 -7.95 48.02
C GLN A 24 15.78 -8.90 48.49
N GLU A 25 15.44 -9.93 47.70
CA GLU A 25 15.21 -11.28 48.23
C GLU A 25 15.04 -12.33 47.11
N ALA A 26 15.82 -13.40 47.28
CA ALA A 26 15.58 -14.78 46.89
C ALA A 26 15.40 -15.15 45.40
N GLU A 27 16.49 -15.67 44.84
CA GLU A 27 16.50 -16.70 43.79
C GLU A 27 15.60 -17.88 44.18
N ASP A 28 14.64 -18.24 43.31
CA ASP A 28 14.12 -19.61 43.25
C ASP A 28 14.02 -20.07 41.78
N GLN A 29 14.98 -20.92 41.39
CA GLN A 29 15.08 -21.55 40.08
C GLN A 29 14.09 -22.72 40.00
N GLY A 30 12.82 -22.43 39.71
CA GLY A 30 11.77 -23.43 39.46
C GLY A 30 11.58 -23.76 37.98
N SER A 31 12.51 -24.49 37.36
CA SER A 31 12.32 -25.04 36.01
C SER A 31 11.30 -26.19 36.04
N PRO A 32 10.19 -26.17 35.27
CA PRO A 32 9.26 -27.29 35.25
C PRO A 32 9.87 -28.48 34.49
N ARG A 33 10.44 -29.41 35.25
CA ARG A 33 10.81 -30.75 34.80
C ARG A 33 9.54 -31.50 34.39
N PHE A 34 9.28 -31.58 33.08
CA PHE A 34 8.30 -32.53 32.54
C PHE A 34 8.85 -33.95 32.68
N THR A 35 8.46 -34.65 33.74
CA THR A 35 8.65 -36.09 33.88
C THR A 35 7.75 -36.82 32.89
N PHE A 36 8.34 -37.35 31.82
CA PHE A 36 7.68 -38.35 30.97
C PHE A 36 7.43 -39.61 31.80
N LEU A 37 6.18 -39.86 32.18
CA LEU A 37 5.74 -41.16 32.65
C LEU A 37 5.95 -42.18 31.53
N LYS A 38 6.96 -43.04 31.68
CA LYS A 38 7.14 -44.25 30.86
C LYS A 38 5.82 -45.04 30.86
N PRO A 39 5.32 -45.49 29.69
CA PRO A 39 4.21 -46.42 29.69
C PRO A 39 4.70 -47.72 30.33
N LYS A 40 4.06 -48.13 31.44
CA LYS A 40 4.20 -49.49 31.96
C LYS A 40 3.82 -50.45 30.83
N GLN A 41 4.79 -51.21 30.33
CA GLN A 41 4.56 -52.38 29.52
C GLN A 41 3.72 -53.36 30.35
N THR A 42 2.41 -53.37 30.15
CA THR A 42 1.59 -54.51 30.54
C THR A 42 1.98 -55.67 29.64
N ALA A 43 2.63 -56.66 30.25
CA ALA A 43 2.95 -57.94 29.64
C ALA A 43 1.73 -58.49 28.91
N PHE A 44 1.89 -58.74 27.61
CA PHE A 44 0.96 -59.51 26.81
C PHE A 44 1.17 -60.98 27.17
N THR A 45 0.36 -61.51 28.08
CA THR A 45 0.27 -62.97 28.26
C THR A 45 -0.41 -63.52 27.02
N ALA A 46 0.37 -64.15 26.14
CA ALA A 46 -0.13 -64.86 24.97
C ALA A 46 -1.04 -66.00 25.45
N MET A 47 -2.35 -65.84 25.27
CA MET A 47 -3.32 -66.90 25.51
C MET A 47 -3.25 -67.83 24.30
N ASN A 48 -2.58 -68.98 24.48
CA ASN A 48 -2.56 -70.09 23.52
C ASN A 48 -4.00 -70.59 23.34
N LEU A 49 -4.65 -70.15 22.26
CA LEU A 49 -5.93 -70.69 21.78
C LEU A 49 -5.61 -71.79 20.75
N THR A 50 -5.48 -73.01 21.23
CA THR A 50 -5.53 -74.20 20.38
C THR A 50 -6.94 -74.30 19.79
N THR A 51 -7.02 -74.05 18.49
CA THR A 51 -8.24 -74.05 17.69
C THR A 51 -8.77 -75.47 17.51
N LYS A 52 -9.88 -75.78 18.17
CA LYS A 52 -10.94 -76.64 17.61
C LYS A 52 -12.24 -75.84 17.61
N ASN A 53 -12.87 -75.75 16.44
CA ASN A 53 -14.14 -75.06 16.10
C ASN A 53 -13.98 -73.66 15.50
N GLY A 54 -13.68 -73.62 14.19
CA GLY A 54 -13.44 -72.42 13.39
C GLY A 54 -14.63 -71.46 13.19
N ALA A 55 -15.85 -71.83 13.58
CA ALA A 55 -17.00 -70.93 13.49
C ALA A 55 -17.12 -69.94 14.67
N ASN A 56 -16.54 -70.25 15.83
CA ASN A 56 -16.77 -69.52 17.09
C ASN A 56 -15.59 -68.59 17.48
N SER A 57 -14.49 -68.63 16.72
CA SER A 57 -13.27 -67.86 17.01
C SER A 57 -13.34 -66.43 16.46
N ASN A 58 -13.93 -66.25 15.28
CA ASN A 58 -14.07 -64.92 14.66
C ASN A 58 -15.03 -64.02 15.45
N ASP A 59 -16.11 -64.57 16.01
CA ASP A 59 -17.04 -63.83 16.87
C ASP A 59 -16.39 -63.41 18.20
N LYS A 60 -15.55 -64.26 18.80
CA LYS A 60 -14.80 -63.92 20.01
C LYS A 60 -13.76 -62.83 19.76
N VAL A 61 -13.06 -62.88 18.62
CA VAL A 61 -12.13 -61.83 18.20
C VAL A 61 -12.88 -60.53 17.94
N LEU A 62 -14.02 -60.57 17.25
CA LEU A 62 -14.84 -59.38 16.98
C LEU A 62 -15.42 -58.78 18.28
N GLN A 63 -15.89 -59.61 19.21
CA GLN A 63 -16.33 -59.17 20.54
C GLN A 63 -15.20 -58.55 21.35
N LEU A 64 -14.00 -59.13 21.31
CA LEU A 64 -12.82 -58.58 21.99
C LEU A 64 -12.39 -57.25 21.38
N VAL A 65 -12.38 -57.13 20.04
CA VAL A 65 -12.10 -55.87 19.34
C VAL A 65 -13.14 -54.81 19.69
N ASN A 66 -14.42 -55.15 19.71
CA ASN A 66 -15.50 -54.24 20.10
C ASN A 66 -15.39 -53.82 21.58
N ALA A 67 -15.04 -54.73 22.48
CA ALA A 67 -14.82 -54.44 23.89
C ALA A 67 -13.60 -53.52 24.12
N ILE A 68 -12.50 -53.77 23.43
CA ILE A 68 -11.29 -52.92 23.46
C ILE A 68 -11.61 -51.54 22.88
N GLN A 69 -12.33 -51.45 21.76
CA GLN A 69 -12.76 -50.18 21.19
C GLN A 69 -13.70 -49.42 22.13
N LYS A 70 -14.64 -50.11 22.78
CA LYS A 70 -15.56 -49.52 23.77
C LYS A 70 -14.79 -48.97 24.98
N ARG A 71 -13.82 -49.73 25.51
CA ARG A 71 -12.97 -49.29 26.63
C ARG A 71 -12.06 -48.12 26.25
N LYS A 72 -11.49 -48.12 25.03
CA LYS A 72 -10.74 -46.98 24.49
C LYS A 72 -11.62 -45.74 24.33
N ARG A 73 -12.87 -45.88 23.86
CA ARG A 73 -13.84 -44.77 23.77
C ARG A 73 -14.20 -44.21 25.14
N GLN A 74 -14.44 -45.08 26.13
CA GLN A 74 -14.74 -44.67 27.51
C GLN A 74 -13.56 -43.96 28.18
N MET A 75 -12.32 -44.45 28.01
CA MET A 75 -11.14 -43.76 28.52
C MET A 75 -10.92 -42.41 27.84
N ARG A 76 -11.11 -42.31 26.51
CA ARG A 76 -11.04 -41.02 25.80
C ARG A 76 -12.12 -40.05 26.28
N ALA A 77 -13.37 -40.51 26.45
CA ALA A 77 -14.45 -39.67 26.97
C ALA A 77 -14.09 -39.09 28.35
N LYS A 78 -13.54 -39.93 29.23
CA LYS A 78 -13.09 -39.51 30.57
C LYS A 78 -11.93 -38.51 30.50
N ILE A 79 -10.97 -38.69 29.57
CA ILE A 79 -9.88 -37.74 29.33
C ILE A 79 -10.39 -36.40 28.79
N TYR A 80 -11.35 -36.40 27.86
CA TYR A 80 -11.93 -35.17 27.30
C TYR A 80 -12.77 -34.39 28.33
N ASP A 81 -13.46 -35.10 29.23
CA ASP A 81 -14.27 -34.48 30.28
C ASP A 81 -13.43 -33.99 31.47
N GLU A 82 -12.34 -34.68 31.83
CA GLU A 82 -11.51 -34.34 33.01
C GLU A 82 -10.28 -33.45 32.69
N GLN A 83 -9.75 -33.42 31.45
CA GLN A 83 -8.43 -32.81 31.17
C GLN A 83 -8.41 -31.59 30.23
N LEU A 84 -9.54 -31.16 29.68
CA LEU A 84 -9.63 -29.91 28.90
C LEU A 84 -10.39 -28.85 29.70
N PRO A 85 -9.70 -28.10 30.59
CA PRO A 85 -10.34 -27.03 31.34
C PRO A 85 -10.94 -26.02 30.37
N PHE A 86 -12.19 -25.65 30.62
CA PHE A 86 -12.90 -24.64 29.85
C PHE A 86 -12.20 -23.30 30.07
N SER A 87 -11.52 -22.81 29.03
CA SER A 87 -10.88 -21.51 29.05
C SER A 87 -11.79 -20.51 28.36
N TRP A 88 -12.26 -19.51 29.11
CA TRP A 88 -13.01 -18.38 28.57
C TRP A 88 -12.24 -17.66 27.46
N ALA A 89 -10.91 -17.52 27.61
CA ALA A 89 -10.07 -16.92 26.58
C ALA A 89 -10.13 -17.70 25.25
N ARG A 90 -10.01 -19.04 25.29
CA ARG A 90 -10.11 -19.90 24.10
C ARG A 90 -11.50 -19.86 23.48
N LEU A 91 -12.54 -19.78 24.32
CA LEU A 91 -13.92 -19.64 23.85
C LEU A 91 -14.10 -18.36 23.05
N PHE A 92 -13.76 -17.21 23.67
CA PHE A 92 -13.95 -15.91 23.03
C PHE A 92 -13.07 -15.76 21.79
N SER A 93 -11.81 -16.21 21.84
CA SER A 93 -10.93 -16.18 20.67
C SER A 93 -11.45 -17.09 19.55
N GLY A 94 -11.93 -18.30 19.88
CA GLY A 94 -12.47 -19.25 18.91
C GLY A 94 -13.74 -18.73 18.24
N ILE A 95 -14.65 -18.14 19.01
CA ILE A 95 -15.84 -17.47 18.47
C ILE A 95 -15.44 -16.32 17.55
N PHE A 96 -14.50 -15.48 17.97
CA PHE A 96 -14.04 -14.36 17.17
C PHE A 96 -13.38 -14.83 15.86
N SER A 97 -12.51 -15.84 15.90
CA SER A 97 -11.91 -16.45 14.70
C SER A 97 -12.95 -17.04 13.76
N LEU A 98 -13.98 -17.72 14.29
CA LEU A 98 -15.10 -18.23 13.48
C LEU A 98 -15.86 -17.09 12.82
N ILE A 99 -16.17 -16.02 13.57
CA ILE A 99 -16.85 -14.84 13.01
C ILE A 99 -16.01 -14.23 11.88
N LEU A 100 -14.70 -14.06 12.08
CA LEU A 100 -13.80 -13.48 11.08
C LEU A 100 -13.72 -14.34 9.81
N VAL A 101 -13.61 -15.67 9.93
CA VAL A 101 -13.54 -16.57 8.77
C VAL A 101 -14.90 -16.68 8.07
N CYS A 102 -15.98 -16.80 8.82
CA CYS A 102 -17.33 -16.86 8.23
C CYS A 102 -17.72 -15.54 7.57
N SER A 103 -17.26 -14.41 8.08
CA SER A 103 -17.53 -13.09 7.49
C SER A 103 -16.51 -12.65 6.46
N ASP A 104 -15.50 -13.47 6.10
CA ASP A 104 -14.39 -13.00 5.28
C ASP A 104 -14.87 -12.40 3.95
N VAL A 105 -15.64 -13.16 3.17
CA VAL A 105 -16.17 -12.71 1.88
C VAL A 105 -17.17 -11.55 2.01
N SER A 106 -18.03 -11.55 3.05
CA SER A 106 -19.02 -10.48 3.22
C SER A 106 -18.38 -9.15 3.66
N ARG A 107 -17.34 -9.23 4.48
CA ARG A 107 -16.58 -8.10 5.04
C ARG A 107 -15.61 -7.48 4.03
N SER A 108 -14.90 -8.32 3.29
CA SER A 108 -13.76 -7.90 2.46
C SER A 108 -14.01 -8.09 0.96
N GLY A 109 -15.16 -8.64 0.58
CA GLY A 109 -15.58 -8.83 -0.81
C GLY A 109 -14.94 -10.04 -1.49
N LEU A 110 -15.47 -10.43 -2.65
CA LEU A 110 -14.95 -11.53 -3.47
C LEU A 110 -13.69 -11.15 -4.26
N GLY A 111 -13.44 -9.87 -4.47
CA GLY A 111 -12.34 -9.34 -5.29
C GLY A 111 -12.72 -7.98 -5.87
N ILE A 112 -11.83 -7.41 -6.69
CA ILE A 112 -12.03 -6.10 -7.32
C ILE A 112 -12.89 -6.27 -8.57
N LYS A 113 -14.22 -6.14 -8.42
CA LYS A 113 -15.17 -6.21 -9.55
C LYS A 113 -15.17 -4.94 -10.39
N ARG A 114 -15.06 -3.81 -9.69
CA ARG A 114 -15.00 -2.45 -10.22
C ARG A 114 -14.10 -1.66 -9.29
N PHE A 115 -13.30 -0.78 -9.84
CA PHE A 115 -12.61 0.19 -9.01
C PHE A 115 -13.63 1.16 -8.38
N PRO A 116 -13.32 1.72 -7.20
CA PRO A 116 -14.11 2.81 -6.63
C PRO A 116 -14.33 3.94 -7.64
N SER A 117 -15.43 4.68 -7.53
CA SER A 117 -15.77 5.78 -8.45
C SER A 117 -14.71 6.88 -8.53
N GLU A 118 -13.85 6.95 -7.52
CA GLU A 118 -12.70 7.83 -7.40
C GLU A 118 -11.60 7.51 -8.42
N PHE A 119 -11.51 6.25 -8.88
CA PHE A 119 -10.55 5.84 -9.91
C PHE A 119 -11.20 5.95 -11.28
N LEU A 120 -10.98 7.08 -11.95
CA LEU A 120 -11.51 7.28 -13.29
C LEU A 120 -10.79 6.35 -14.28
N HIS A 121 -11.56 5.71 -15.15
CA HIS A 121 -11.03 4.85 -16.21
C HIS A 121 -10.65 5.72 -17.42
N LEU A 122 -9.35 5.79 -17.73
CA LEU A 122 -8.84 6.58 -18.86
C LEU A 122 -8.68 5.73 -20.11
N GLU A 123 -8.04 4.57 -19.97
CA GLU A 123 -7.79 3.58 -21.03
C GLU A 123 -8.07 2.18 -20.49
N PRO A 124 -8.20 1.14 -21.34
CA PRO A 124 -8.30 -0.23 -20.87
C PRO A 124 -7.16 -0.56 -19.91
N ASP A 125 -7.51 -1.01 -18.70
CA ASP A 125 -6.58 -1.34 -17.61
C ASP A 125 -5.77 -0.16 -17.03
N VAL A 126 -6.05 1.09 -17.45
CA VAL A 126 -5.40 2.30 -16.91
C VAL A 126 -6.42 3.14 -16.16
N PHE A 127 -6.18 3.27 -14.86
CA PHE A 127 -7.03 3.99 -13.93
C PHE A 127 -6.27 5.16 -13.35
N GLU A 128 -6.97 6.25 -13.11
CA GLU A 128 -6.43 7.39 -12.39
C GLU A 128 -6.33 7.05 -10.89
N GLU A 129 -5.11 7.01 -10.37
CA GLU A 129 -4.82 6.77 -8.96
C GLU A 129 -5.11 8.01 -8.11
N PHE A 130 -4.65 9.17 -8.59
CA PHE A 130 -4.90 10.47 -8.01
C PHE A 130 -4.80 11.52 -9.12
N GLY A 131 -5.42 12.67 -8.89
CA GLY A 131 -5.45 13.75 -9.87
C GLY A 131 -6.71 13.72 -10.76
N PRO A 132 -6.66 14.45 -11.89
CA PRO A 132 -5.55 15.30 -12.28
C PRO A 132 -5.65 16.57 -11.43
N TRP A 133 -4.58 16.97 -10.74
CA TRP A 133 -4.59 18.16 -9.91
C TRP A 133 -3.91 19.31 -10.62
N HIS A 134 -4.38 20.51 -10.32
CA HIS A 134 -3.78 21.74 -10.78
C HIS A 134 -3.84 22.78 -9.68
N TYR A 135 -2.75 23.51 -9.45
CA TYR A 135 -2.71 24.52 -8.40
C TYR A 135 -1.59 25.53 -8.60
N PRO A 136 -1.81 26.80 -8.20
CA PRO A 136 -0.72 27.76 -8.10
C PRO A 136 0.16 27.39 -6.91
N VAL A 137 1.48 27.45 -7.09
CA VAL A 137 2.45 27.21 -6.01
C VAL A 137 3.03 28.52 -5.52
N ALA A 138 3.45 29.39 -6.43
CA ALA A 138 4.09 30.65 -6.08
C ALA A 138 3.75 31.75 -7.09
N ASN A 139 3.45 32.95 -6.58
CA ASN A 139 3.42 34.19 -7.35
C ASN A 139 4.42 35.13 -6.69
N LEU A 140 5.61 35.28 -7.27
CA LEU A 140 6.75 35.91 -6.62
C LEU A 140 7.15 37.17 -7.39
N PHE A 141 7.10 38.31 -6.71
CA PHE A 141 7.61 39.58 -7.20
C PHE A 141 8.99 39.79 -6.60
N GLU A 142 9.97 40.21 -7.40
CA GLU A 142 11.36 40.43 -6.95
C GLU A 142 11.41 41.27 -5.65
N VAL A 143 10.67 42.38 -5.63
CA VAL A 143 10.64 43.35 -4.52
C VAL A 143 10.00 42.78 -3.24
N ASN A 144 9.02 41.88 -3.39
CA ASN A 144 8.25 41.36 -2.26
C ASN A 144 8.59 39.92 -1.91
N ALA A 145 9.49 39.27 -2.65
CA ALA A 145 9.80 37.86 -2.46
C ALA A 145 10.35 37.57 -1.05
N THR A 146 11.02 38.54 -0.44
CA THR A 146 11.53 38.46 0.94
C THR A 146 10.42 38.40 1.99
N ASN A 147 9.24 38.94 1.69
CA ASN A 147 8.08 39.00 2.60
C ASN A 147 7.16 37.78 2.48
N VAL A 148 7.38 36.93 1.47
CA VAL A 148 6.61 35.71 1.24
C VAL A 148 7.39 34.51 1.74
N THR A 149 6.71 33.49 2.26
CA THR A 149 7.32 32.23 2.68
C THR A 149 6.97 31.10 1.71
N ALA A 150 7.98 30.35 1.28
CA ALA A 150 7.83 29.13 0.49
C ALA A 150 7.82 27.88 1.38
N ARG A 151 7.06 26.85 1.01
CA ARG A 151 7.02 25.58 1.77
C ARG A 151 8.12 24.64 1.30
N VAL A 152 8.91 24.10 2.22
CA VAL A 152 9.93 23.08 1.92
C VAL A 152 9.28 21.86 1.25
N TRP A 153 8.05 21.50 1.66
CA TRP A 153 7.31 20.38 1.06
C TRP A 153 7.25 20.47 -0.47
N SER A 154 6.84 21.63 -1.00
CA SER A 154 6.65 21.86 -2.44
C SER A 154 7.95 21.72 -3.24
N TYR A 155 9.12 22.01 -2.66
CA TYR A 155 10.39 21.99 -3.38
C TYR A 155 11.30 20.80 -3.03
N LYS A 156 10.96 20.01 -1.99
CA LYS A 156 11.78 18.88 -1.52
C LYS A 156 11.08 17.53 -1.51
N PHE A 157 9.82 17.49 -1.06
CA PHE A 157 9.13 16.25 -0.70
C PHE A 157 7.99 15.88 -1.66
N ASP A 158 7.50 16.87 -2.38
CA ASP A 158 6.48 16.74 -3.42
C ASP A 158 7.05 15.99 -4.63
N SER A 159 6.24 15.16 -5.29
CA SER A 159 6.60 14.49 -6.55
C SER A 159 7.03 15.50 -7.61
N THR A 160 6.30 16.63 -7.67
CA THR A 160 6.53 17.72 -8.62
C THR A 160 7.85 18.48 -8.39
N SER A 161 8.51 18.26 -7.24
CA SER A 161 9.82 18.84 -6.97
C SER A 161 10.98 18.11 -7.65
N ASN A 162 10.77 16.88 -8.15
CA ASN A 162 11.87 16.08 -8.70
C ASN A 162 12.54 16.75 -9.89
N ALA A 163 11.77 17.27 -10.86
CA ALA A 163 12.35 17.97 -12.01
C ALA A 163 13.16 19.20 -11.58
N HIS A 164 12.62 20.03 -10.70
CA HIS A 164 13.33 21.21 -10.17
C HIS A 164 14.67 20.83 -9.55
N ARG A 165 14.68 19.82 -8.66
CA ARG A 165 15.91 19.36 -8.01
C ARG A 165 16.86 18.70 -9.00
N ALA A 166 16.36 17.96 -9.99
CA ALA A 166 17.18 17.34 -11.03
C ALA A 166 17.97 18.37 -11.82
N PHE A 167 17.30 19.42 -12.31
CA PHE A 167 17.94 20.51 -13.04
C PHE A 167 18.85 21.34 -12.13
N GLY A 168 18.43 21.64 -10.90
CA GLY A 168 19.25 22.35 -9.93
C GLY A 168 20.54 21.62 -9.56
N GLU A 169 20.47 20.31 -9.35
CA GLU A 169 21.63 19.47 -9.00
C GLU A 169 22.53 19.22 -10.21
N PHE A 170 21.98 18.93 -11.39
CA PHE A 170 22.75 18.66 -12.61
C PHE A 170 23.55 19.88 -13.09
N TYR A 171 22.99 21.08 -12.98
CA TYR A 171 23.65 22.33 -13.38
C TYR A 171 24.35 23.04 -12.21
N GLU A 172 24.43 22.40 -11.04
CA GLU A 172 25.08 22.94 -9.84
C GLU A 172 24.63 24.36 -9.48
N LEU A 173 23.31 24.59 -9.53
CA LEU A 173 22.74 25.91 -9.29
C LEU A 173 22.88 26.31 -7.81
N SER A 174 23.66 27.36 -7.54
CA SER A 174 23.92 27.88 -6.19
C SER A 174 22.69 28.47 -5.50
N SER A 175 21.64 28.78 -6.27
CA SER A 175 20.33 29.19 -5.77
C SER A 175 19.59 28.07 -5.03
N PHE A 176 19.92 26.81 -5.28
CA PHE A 176 19.31 25.65 -4.62
C PHE A 176 19.98 25.39 -3.26
N PRO A 177 19.26 25.52 -2.13
CA PRO A 177 19.83 25.21 -0.83
C PRO A 177 20.15 23.72 -0.73
N ASP A 178 21.27 23.40 -0.07
CA ASP A 178 21.70 22.01 0.20
C ASP A 178 20.61 21.16 0.86
N CYS A 179 19.75 21.79 1.67
CA CYS A 179 18.66 21.11 2.32
C CYS A 179 17.60 20.62 1.33
N ILE A 180 17.32 21.36 0.24
CA ILE A 180 16.32 21.02 -0.77
C ILE A 180 16.78 19.83 -1.63
N ILE A 181 18.06 19.81 -2.00
CA ILE A 181 18.68 18.73 -2.79
C ILE A 181 19.19 17.54 -1.95
N TYR A 182 18.79 17.44 -0.67
CA TYR A 182 19.14 16.32 0.23
C TYR A 182 20.65 16.18 0.54
N ARG A 183 21.41 17.28 0.47
CA ARG A 183 22.79 17.35 1.01
C ARG A 183 22.80 17.67 2.51
N ALA A 184 21.77 18.35 3.00
CA ALA A 184 21.58 18.65 4.44
C ALA A 184 20.12 18.47 4.90
N ALA A 185 19.90 18.48 6.22
CA ALA A 185 18.55 18.58 6.80
C ALA A 185 18.04 20.02 6.69
N CYS A 186 16.74 20.20 6.43
CA CYS A 186 16.16 21.55 6.44
C CYS A 186 15.85 21.94 7.90
N PRO A 187 16.27 23.13 8.37
CA PRO A 187 16.05 23.54 9.75
C PRO A 187 14.57 23.81 10.04
N GLU A 188 13.83 24.30 9.03
CA GLU A 188 12.42 24.66 9.13
C GLU A 188 11.59 23.97 8.04
N THR A 189 10.26 24.02 8.19
CA THR A 189 9.30 23.51 7.19
C THR A 189 9.02 24.51 6.05
N THR A 190 9.52 25.73 6.20
CA THR A 190 9.38 26.84 5.25
C THR A 190 10.73 27.52 5.04
N PHE A 191 10.86 28.29 3.97
CA PHE A 191 12.04 29.11 3.69
C PHE A 191 11.63 30.42 3.00
N ASN A 192 12.56 31.38 2.90
CA ASN A 192 12.27 32.69 2.35
C ASN A 192 11.87 32.61 0.85
N GLY A 193 10.82 33.32 0.45
CA GLY A 193 10.31 33.34 -0.92
C GLY A 193 11.31 33.87 -1.94
N LYS A 194 12.28 34.71 -1.53
CA LYS A 194 13.39 35.15 -2.39
C LYS A 194 14.25 33.98 -2.85
N VAL A 195 14.48 32.99 -2.00
CA VAL A 195 15.22 31.78 -2.37
C VAL A 195 14.42 30.98 -3.40
N ALA A 196 13.10 30.86 -3.23
CA ALA A 196 12.25 30.17 -4.22
C ALA A 196 12.24 30.91 -5.57
N PHE A 197 12.20 32.25 -5.53
CA PHE A 197 12.32 33.09 -6.72
C PHE A 197 13.65 32.83 -7.44
N ASP A 198 14.77 32.85 -6.72
CA ASP A 198 16.11 32.63 -7.29
C ASP A 198 16.29 31.21 -7.83
N MET A 199 15.72 30.21 -7.17
CA MET A 199 15.70 28.83 -7.65
C MET A 199 14.99 28.72 -9.00
N LEU A 200 13.77 29.27 -9.11
CA LEU A 200 12.99 29.21 -10.34
C LEU A 200 13.65 30.03 -11.45
N ASP A 201 14.12 31.24 -11.15
CA ASP A 201 14.79 32.12 -12.12
C ASP A 201 16.03 31.45 -12.70
N SER A 202 16.87 30.86 -11.84
CA SER A 202 18.11 30.20 -12.25
C SER A 202 17.89 29.00 -13.19
N ILE A 203 16.79 28.24 -13.03
CA ILE A 203 16.45 27.15 -13.97
C ILE A 203 16.12 27.73 -15.34
N VAL A 204 15.28 28.77 -15.39
CA VAL A 204 14.89 29.40 -16.66
C VAL A 204 16.11 30.06 -17.32
N ASP A 205 17.01 30.65 -16.55
CA ASP A 205 18.28 31.21 -17.04
C ASP A 205 19.22 30.19 -17.67
N VAL A 206 19.30 28.97 -17.12
CA VAL A 206 20.07 27.89 -17.78
C VAL A 206 19.51 27.59 -19.16
N ALA A 207 18.19 27.47 -19.29
CA ALA A 207 17.56 27.19 -20.57
C ALA A 207 17.70 28.36 -21.55
N ALA A 208 17.53 29.59 -21.06
CA ALA A 208 17.72 30.81 -21.84
C ALA A 208 19.16 30.93 -22.37
N ARG A 209 20.16 30.65 -21.53
CA ARG A 209 21.57 30.64 -21.95
C ARG A 209 21.88 29.57 -22.98
N LYS A 210 21.35 28.34 -22.83
CA LYS A 210 21.52 27.30 -23.88
C LYS A 210 20.82 27.67 -25.20
N ASN A 211 19.75 28.46 -25.13
CA ASN A 211 19.07 28.97 -26.32
C ASN A 211 19.80 30.14 -27.00
N ALA A 212 20.71 30.84 -26.30
CA ALA A 212 21.45 31.95 -26.88
C ALA A 212 22.30 31.48 -28.08
N PRO A 213 22.40 32.30 -29.15
CA PRO A 213 23.23 31.96 -30.31
C PRO A 213 24.70 31.93 -29.91
N ASN A 214 25.38 30.81 -30.20
CA ASN A 214 26.82 30.67 -29.99
C ASN A 214 27.57 30.94 -31.31
N ALA A 215 28.78 31.48 -31.23
CA ALA A 215 29.63 31.75 -32.40
C ALA A 215 29.94 30.51 -33.26
N VAL A 216 29.78 29.31 -32.69
CA VAL A 216 30.03 28.01 -33.33
C VAL A 216 28.73 27.39 -33.91
N ASP A 217 27.57 28.00 -33.67
CA ASP A 217 26.30 27.45 -34.14
C ASP A 217 26.21 27.52 -35.67
N SER A 218 25.84 26.39 -36.29
CA SER A 218 25.54 26.37 -37.72
C SER A 218 24.32 27.24 -38.03
N GLN A 219 24.22 27.73 -39.27
CA GLN A 219 23.10 28.54 -39.73
C GLN A 219 21.74 27.84 -39.54
N GLU A 220 21.71 26.51 -39.66
CA GLU A 220 20.53 25.69 -39.37
C GLU A 220 20.19 25.67 -37.87
N THR A 221 21.19 25.60 -37.00
CA THR A 221 21.01 25.67 -35.53
C THR A 221 20.46 27.02 -35.11
N LEU A 222 21.01 28.11 -35.67
CA LEU A 222 20.52 29.47 -35.46
C LEU A 222 19.07 29.63 -35.92
N ARG A 223 18.74 29.10 -37.10
CA ARG A 223 17.36 29.11 -37.61
C ARG A 223 16.41 28.34 -36.69
N ARG A 224 16.83 27.17 -36.19
CA ARG A 224 16.04 26.35 -35.26
C ARG A 224 15.80 27.10 -33.94
N LYS A 225 16.85 27.70 -33.35
CA LYS A 225 16.76 28.53 -32.12
C LYS A 225 15.80 29.72 -32.28
N SER A 226 15.66 30.24 -33.49
CA SER A 226 14.74 31.34 -33.79
C SER A 226 13.27 30.92 -33.99
N THR A 227 12.97 29.63 -34.18
CA THR A 227 11.61 29.18 -34.56
C THR A 227 11.01 28.11 -33.65
N GLU A 228 11.85 27.37 -32.93
CA GLU A 228 11.48 26.22 -32.10
C GLU A 228 11.89 26.46 -30.64
N PRO A 229 11.16 25.89 -29.67
CA PRO A 229 11.55 25.96 -28.26
C PRO A 229 12.82 25.15 -28.01
N GLN A 230 13.60 25.59 -27.02
CA GLN A 230 14.75 24.84 -26.54
C GLN A 230 14.27 23.68 -25.66
N ARG A 231 14.76 22.47 -25.92
CA ARG A 231 14.48 21.27 -25.11
C ARG A 231 15.76 20.74 -24.47
N ILE A 232 15.71 20.46 -23.18
CA ILE A 232 16.76 19.76 -22.42
C ILE A 232 16.10 18.59 -21.72
N ALA A 233 16.65 17.39 -21.84
CA ALA A 233 16.10 16.20 -21.20
C ALA A 233 17.12 15.56 -20.25
N LEU A 234 16.70 15.28 -19.02
CA LEU A 234 17.48 14.60 -18.00
C LEU A 234 16.76 13.32 -17.58
N ARG A 235 17.51 12.24 -17.43
CA ARG A 235 17.05 11.04 -16.72
C ARG A 235 17.49 11.13 -15.28
N THR A 236 16.59 10.82 -14.35
CA THR A 236 16.93 10.71 -12.93
C THR A 236 16.56 9.36 -12.38
N ALA A 237 17.35 8.91 -11.42
CA ALA A 237 17.00 7.78 -10.57
C ALA A 237 16.90 8.24 -9.11
N ASN A 238 15.77 7.93 -8.48
CA ASN A 238 15.49 8.32 -7.10
C ASN A 238 14.86 7.18 -6.31
N HIS A 239 14.96 7.25 -4.99
CA HIS A 239 14.17 6.42 -4.09
C HIS A 239 12.95 7.20 -3.61
N TYR A 240 11.91 6.50 -3.16
CA TYR A 240 10.75 7.11 -2.51
C TYR A 240 10.43 6.35 -1.22
N LEU A 241 10.97 6.86 -0.11
CA LEU A 241 10.71 6.32 1.23
C LEU A 241 9.58 7.10 1.86
N ASP A 242 8.66 6.38 2.51
CA ASP A 242 7.41 6.99 2.98
C ASP A 242 6.69 6.11 4.03
N ARG A 243 6.74 4.80 3.84
CA ARG A 243 6.10 3.81 4.70
C ARG A 243 7.12 3.16 5.64
N LEU A 244 6.66 2.68 6.80
CA LEU A 244 7.51 2.06 7.83
C LEU A 244 8.35 0.90 7.26
N HIS A 245 7.76 0.06 6.43
CA HIS A 245 8.48 -1.08 5.85
C HIS A 245 9.60 -0.69 4.87
N HIS A 246 9.54 0.51 4.26
CA HIS A 246 10.66 1.03 3.46
C HIS A 246 11.88 1.31 4.35
N HIS A 247 11.68 1.65 5.62
CA HIS A 247 12.76 1.91 6.59
C HIS A 247 13.25 0.64 7.27
N LEU A 248 12.35 -0.30 7.58
CA LEU A 248 12.73 -1.56 8.24
C LEU A 248 13.47 -2.52 7.30
N LEU A 249 13.05 -2.61 6.04
CA LEU A 249 13.55 -3.59 5.08
C LEU A 249 13.75 -2.93 3.69
N PRO A 250 14.67 -1.97 3.56
CA PRO A 250 14.83 -1.17 2.34
C PRO A 250 15.16 -2.02 1.11
N GLU A 251 16.00 -3.04 1.25
CA GLU A 251 16.45 -3.90 0.13
C GLU A 251 15.29 -4.72 -0.50
N LEU A 252 14.24 -5.01 0.28
CA LEU A 252 13.12 -5.81 -0.19
C LEU A 252 12.01 -4.95 -0.80
N PHE A 253 11.80 -3.75 -0.28
CA PHE A 253 10.61 -2.95 -0.59
C PHE A 253 10.87 -1.63 -1.30
N VAL A 254 12.11 -1.12 -1.28
CA VAL A 254 12.43 0.12 -1.98
C VAL A 254 12.73 -0.20 -3.44
N ASN A 255 11.89 0.32 -4.33
CA ASN A 255 12.15 0.26 -5.77
C ASN A 255 12.93 1.49 -6.22
N ASN A 256 13.78 1.29 -7.23
CA ASN A 256 14.41 2.38 -7.96
C ASN A 256 13.38 3.00 -8.89
N ILE A 257 13.20 4.31 -8.76
CA ILE A 257 12.26 5.07 -9.56
C ILE A 257 13.06 5.81 -10.61
N TYR A 258 12.77 5.51 -11.87
CA TYR A 258 13.35 6.25 -12.98
C TYR A 258 12.34 7.28 -13.47
N ARG A 259 12.80 8.50 -13.70
CA ARG A 259 12.00 9.57 -14.30
C ARG A 259 12.73 10.17 -15.48
N THR A 260 11.96 10.53 -16.50
CA THR A 260 12.40 11.42 -17.57
C THR A 260 11.90 12.81 -17.25
N ASN A 261 12.83 13.75 -17.07
CA ASN A 261 12.54 15.15 -16.83
C ASN A 261 12.89 15.94 -18.09
N GLN A 262 11.99 16.80 -18.55
CA GLN A 262 12.19 17.62 -19.75
C GLN A 262 11.93 19.07 -19.40
N LEU A 263 12.89 19.94 -19.77
CA LEU A 263 12.77 21.38 -19.68
C LEU A 263 12.56 21.92 -21.09
N PHE A 264 11.40 22.53 -21.32
CA PHE A 264 11.07 23.27 -22.54
C PHE A 264 11.10 24.75 -22.23
N TYR A 265 11.84 25.52 -23.02
CA TYR A 265 11.93 26.97 -22.88
C TYR A 265 11.44 27.67 -24.15
N TYR A 266 10.51 28.59 -23.96
CA TYR A 266 9.86 29.39 -24.99
C TYR A 266 10.26 30.86 -24.78
N PRO A 267 11.24 31.36 -25.54
CA PRO A 267 11.62 32.77 -25.47
C PRO A 267 10.51 33.69 -26.04
N PRO A 268 10.50 34.99 -25.69
CA PRO A 268 9.43 35.90 -26.04
C PRO A 268 9.21 36.03 -27.55
N GLU A 269 10.26 35.90 -28.37
CA GLU A 269 10.21 36.05 -29.82
C GLU A 269 9.40 34.93 -30.49
N ILE A 270 9.40 33.72 -29.91
CA ILE A 270 8.68 32.58 -30.50
C ILE A 270 7.28 32.43 -29.94
N LEU A 271 6.95 33.03 -28.79
CA LEU A 271 5.66 32.86 -28.12
C LEU A 271 4.51 33.54 -28.86
N SER A 272 4.79 34.62 -29.59
CA SER A 272 3.80 35.40 -30.32
C SER A 272 3.90 35.18 -31.82
N LYS A 273 2.75 35.09 -32.48
CA LYS A 273 2.62 35.15 -33.94
C LYS A 273 2.81 36.60 -34.42
N PRO A 274 3.11 36.83 -35.71
CA PRO A 274 3.25 38.18 -36.27
C PRO A 274 2.01 39.08 -36.07
N ASN A 275 0.83 38.49 -35.90
CA ASN A 275 -0.43 39.20 -35.61
C ASN A 275 -0.66 39.46 -34.11
N GLY A 276 0.32 39.21 -33.25
CA GLY A 276 0.22 39.37 -31.79
C GLY A 276 -0.54 38.25 -31.06
N ALA A 277 -1.06 37.24 -31.77
CA ALA A 277 -1.71 36.10 -31.13
C ALA A 277 -0.68 35.10 -30.57
N LEU A 278 -0.93 34.54 -29.40
CA LEU A 278 -0.08 33.49 -28.83
C LEU A 278 -0.06 32.22 -29.70
N ARG A 279 1.13 31.62 -29.85
CA ARG A 279 1.30 30.30 -30.45
C ARG A 279 0.90 29.19 -29.47
N SER A 280 0.30 28.13 -30.00
CA SER A 280 0.00 26.93 -29.23
C SER A 280 1.26 26.10 -29.00
N THR A 281 1.58 25.83 -27.74
CA THR A 281 2.74 25.03 -27.33
C THR A 281 2.66 23.56 -27.79
N CYS A 282 1.46 23.06 -28.09
CA CYS A 282 1.25 21.67 -28.53
C CYS A 282 1.09 21.48 -30.05
N PHE A 283 0.71 22.53 -30.79
CA PHE A 283 0.37 22.42 -32.21
C PHE A 283 1.23 23.27 -33.15
N ASP A 284 1.77 24.40 -32.69
CA ASP A 284 2.48 25.34 -33.58
C ASP A 284 3.99 25.06 -33.70
N TYR A 285 4.54 24.09 -32.95
CA TYR A 285 5.97 23.74 -32.90
C TYR A 285 6.20 22.27 -33.26
N ARG A 286 7.37 21.96 -33.84
CA ARG A 286 7.79 20.57 -34.10
C ARG A 286 8.25 19.89 -32.82
N ILE A 287 8.99 20.62 -31.98
CA ILE A 287 9.38 20.17 -30.65
C ILE A 287 8.26 20.56 -29.70
N ARG A 288 7.59 19.56 -29.11
CA ARG A 288 6.47 19.76 -28.20
C ARG A 288 6.64 18.94 -26.92
N PRO A 289 6.07 19.41 -25.79
CA PRO A 289 5.98 18.64 -24.56
C PRO A 289 5.24 17.32 -24.77
N HIS A 290 5.61 16.31 -23.99
CA HIS A 290 5.01 14.99 -24.12
C HIS A 290 3.56 14.99 -23.65
N PHE A 291 3.23 15.77 -22.61
CA PHE A 291 1.86 15.96 -22.13
C PHE A 291 0.87 16.39 -23.22
N CYS A 292 1.32 16.96 -24.34
CA CYS A 292 0.46 17.33 -25.47
C CYS A 292 -0.22 16.13 -26.13
N GLN A 293 0.33 14.93 -25.97
CA GLN A 293 -0.23 13.67 -26.49
C GLN A 293 -0.97 12.89 -25.42
N GLU A 294 -0.84 13.29 -24.15
CA GLU A 294 -1.39 12.59 -23.01
C GLU A 294 -2.86 12.91 -22.79
N LEU A 295 -3.66 11.86 -22.54
CA LEU A 295 -5.12 12.00 -22.32
C LEU A 295 -5.44 12.82 -21.07
N TRP A 296 -4.62 12.71 -20.02
CA TRP A 296 -4.83 13.40 -18.74
C TRP A 296 -4.71 14.93 -18.82
N SER A 297 -4.02 15.45 -19.85
CA SER A 297 -3.84 16.89 -20.07
C SER A 297 -5.16 17.63 -20.32
N ASN A 298 -6.24 16.89 -20.63
CA ASN A 298 -7.59 17.41 -20.81
C ASN A 298 -8.44 17.16 -19.55
N PHE A 299 -8.31 18.03 -18.56
CA PHE A 299 -9.03 18.03 -17.30
C PHE A 299 -10.55 18.01 -17.49
N ARG A 300 -11.10 18.52 -18.60
CA ARG A 300 -12.55 18.42 -18.87
C ARG A 300 -13.04 16.97 -18.98
N ARG A 301 -12.17 16.06 -19.44
CA ARG A 301 -12.47 14.64 -19.65
C ARG A 301 -11.88 13.75 -18.56
N SER A 302 -10.74 14.13 -18.01
CA SER A 302 -10.02 13.34 -17.01
C SER A 302 -10.45 13.63 -15.58
N CYS A 303 -11.12 14.75 -15.31
CA CYS A 303 -11.68 14.97 -13.97
C CYS A 303 -13.00 14.22 -13.77
N PRO A 304 -13.29 13.74 -12.54
CA PRO A 304 -14.60 13.23 -12.16
C PRO A 304 -15.73 14.20 -12.52
N GLN A 305 -16.91 13.68 -12.89
CA GLN A 305 -17.98 14.51 -13.42
C GLN A 305 -18.42 15.65 -12.48
N HIS A 306 -18.36 15.40 -11.17
CA HIS A 306 -18.80 16.32 -10.11
C HIS A 306 -17.72 17.30 -9.64
N ASP A 307 -16.45 17.12 -10.02
CA ASP A 307 -15.37 18.00 -9.57
C ASP A 307 -15.21 19.20 -10.50
N THR A 308 -15.92 20.28 -10.19
CA THR A 308 -15.86 21.53 -10.93
C THR A 308 -14.52 22.24 -10.77
N ASN A 309 -13.84 22.06 -9.64
CA ASN A 309 -12.54 22.70 -9.39
C ASN A 309 -11.49 22.07 -10.29
N CYS A 310 -11.42 20.74 -10.34
CA CYS A 310 -10.53 20.01 -11.24
C CYS A 310 -10.77 20.39 -12.70
N LYS A 311 -12.05 20.47 -13.12
CA LYS A 311 -12.41 20.86 -14.49
C LYS A 311 -12.11 22.31 -14.85
N ALA A 312 -11.88 23.18 -13.85
CA ALA A 312 -11.66 24.61 -14.08
C ALA A 312 -10.38 24.88 -14.89
N ALA A 313 -9.35 24.02 -14.78
CA ALA A 313 -8.18 24.13 -15.65
C ALA A 313 -8.52 23.94 -17.13
N GLY A 314 -9.49 23.08 -17.45
CA GLY A 314 -9.89 22.80 -18.83
C GLY A 314 -8.86 21.92 -19.55
N VAL A 315 -7.97 22.54 -20.34
CA VAL A 315 -6.89 21.84 -21.04
C VAL A 315 -5.57 22.50 -20.63
N LEU A 316 -4.58 21.71 -20.22
CA LEU A 316 -3.35 22.18 -19.56
C LEU A 316 -2.66 23.32 -20.33
N TRP A 317 -2.38 23.12 -21.62
CA TRP A 317 -1.71 24.13 -22.43
C TRP A 317 -2.58 25.38 -22.67
N VAL A 318 -3.90 25.22 -22.79
CA VAL A 318 -4.83 26.35 -22.92
C VAL A 318 -4.87 27.17 -21.63
N ASN A 319 -4.91 26.49 -20.48
CA ASN A 319 -4.87 27.14 -19.17
C ASN A 319 -3.60 27.97 -19.02
N THR A 320 -2.46 27.37 -19.33
CA THR A 320 -1.15 28.03 -19.22
C THR A 320 -1.05 29.23 -20.17
N LEU A 321 -1.49 29.10 -21.43
CA LEU A 321 -1.50 30.23 -22.38
C LEU A 321 -2.47 31.34 -21.97
N GLN A 322 -3.59 31.01 -21.32
CA GLN A 322 -4.48 32.03 -20.78
C GLN A 322 -3.83 32.81 -19.64
N ARG A 323 -3.09 32.13 -18.75
CA ARG A 323 -2.29 32.79 -17.70
C ARG A 323 -1.20 33.67 -18.29
N LEU A 324 -0.48 33.16 -19.29
CA LEU A 324 0.54 33.89 -20.02
C LEU A 324 -0.02 35.19 -20.63
N ARG A 325 -1.19 35.11 -21.26
CA ARG A 325 -1.87 36.29 -21.83
C ARG A 325 -2.20 37.34 -20.76
N VAL A 326 -2.72 36.92 -19.60
CA VAL A 326 -3.03 37.84 -18.50
C VAL A 326 -1.77 38.54 -17.98
N ILE A 327 -0.66 37.80 -17.86
CA ILE A 327 0.63 38.36 -17.43
C ILE A 327 1.18 39.32 -18.48
N GLN A 328 1.16 38.98 -19.76
CA GLN A 328 1.58 39.88 -20.86
C GLN A 328 0.74 41.17 -20.90
N GLN A 329 -0.56 41.09 -20.63
CA GLN A 329 -1.42 42.28 -20.52
C GLN A 329 -1.10 43.14 -19.30
N THR A 330 -0.65 42.51 -18.22
CA THR A 330 -0.26 43.22 -16.98
C THR A 330 1.09 43.92 -17.13
N TYR A 331 2.01 43.37 -17.92
CA TYR A 331 3.35 43.89 -18.14
C TYR A 331 3.66 44.12 -19.64
N PRO A 332 2.99 45.08 -20.30
CA PRO A 332 3.09 45.25 -21.75
C PRO A 332 4.46 45.74 -22.24
N THR A 333 5.24 46.39 -21.38
CA THR A 333 6.57 46.92 -21.71
C THR A 333 7.71 45.96 -21.38
N MET A 334 7.42 44.84 -20.72
CA MET A 334 8.41 43.87 -20.26
C MET A 334 8.37 42.60 -21.12
N GLN A 335 9.48 41.88 -21.15
CA GLN A 335 9.55 40.61 -21.85
C GLN A 335 8.98 39.49 -20.99
N VAL A 336 8.19 38.60 -21.59
CA VAL A 336 7.61 37.44 -20.90
C VAL A 336 8.05 36.16 -21.60
N ASP A 337 8.72 35.29 -20.86
CA ASP A 337 9.10 33.95 -21.30
C ASP A 337 8.32 32.86 -20.54
N LEU A 338 8.28 31.67 -21.13
CA LEU A 338 7.58 30.50 -20.58
C LEU A 338 8.53 29.31 -20.55
N ALA A 339 8.57 28.62 -19.42
CA ALA A 339 9.23 27.32 -19.30
C ALA A 339 8.24 26.26 -18.81
N PHE A 340 8.35 25.05 -19.37
CA PHE A 340 7.73 23.85 -18.80
C PHE A 340 8.81 22.92 -18.27
N LEU A 341 8.65 22.50 -17.02
CA LEU A 341 9.34 21.37 -16.43
C LEU A 341 8.38 20.20 -16.38
N GLU A 342 8.54 19.27 -17.30
CA GLU A 342 7.79 18.03 -17.36
C GLU A 342 8.59 16.91 -16.68
N SER A 343 7.94 16.09 -15.85
CA SER A 343 8.51 14.88 -15.27
C SER A 343 7.55 13.73 -15.47
N GLN A 344 8.05 12.65 -16.07
CA GLN A 344 7.28 11.43 -16.25
C GLN A 344 8.05 10.26 -15.64
N GLU A 345 7.37 9.53 -14.78
CA GLU A 345 7.88 8.32 -14.18
C GLU A 345 7.81 7.14 -15.16
N ASP A 346 8.77 6.23 -15.06
CA ASP A 346 8.64 4.91 -15.65
C ASP A 346 7.56 4.11 -14.94
N ARG A 347 7.00 3.13 -15.65
CA ARG A 347 6.05 2.19 -15.06
C ARG A 347 6.74 1.35 -13.97
N GLN A 348 6.37 1.60 -12.72
CA GLN A 348 6.76 0.78 -11.60
C GLN A 348 5.89 -0.46 -11.51
N VAL A 349 6.46 -1.64 -11.75
CA VAL A 349 5.73 -2.90 -11.60
C VAL A 349 5.65 -3.28 -10.12
N PHE A 350 4.44 -3.57 -9.64
CA PHE A 350 4.26 -4.10 -8.29
C PHE A 350 4.77 -5.55 -8.21
N LYS A 351 5.66 -5.81 -7.25
CA LYS A 351 6.21 -7.14 -6.98
C LYS A 351 5.28 -7.95 -6.08
N GLY A 352 5.34 -9.27 -6.18
CA GLY A 352 4.69 -10.20 -5.24
C GLY A 352 3.23 -10.59 -5.54
N GLY A 353 2.65 -10.12 -6.65
CA GLY A 353 1.34 -10.57 -7.14
C GLY A 353 1.41 -11.21 -8.52
N LEU A 354 0.39 -12.01 -8.88
CA LEU A 354 0.28 -12.61 -10.22
C LEU A 354 -0.46 -11.71 -11.22
N SER A 355 -1.37 -10.85 -10.75
CA SER A 355 -2.00 -9.83 -11.61
C SER A 355 -0.94 -8.79 -12.00
N PRO A 356 -0.69 -8.58 -13.31
CA PRO A 356 0.16 -7.49 -13.77
C PRO A 356 -0.41 -6.17 -13.28
N SER A 357 0.39 -5.46 -12.50
CA SER A 357 -0.03 -4.18 -11.91
C SER A 357 1.18 -3.27 -11.78
N GLY A 358 0.94 -1.98 -11.92
CA GLY A 358 1.98 -1.00 -11.72
C GLY A 358 1.47 0.41 -11.61
N LEU A 359 2.39 1.29 -11.24
CA LEU A 359 2.14 2.70 -11.05
C LEU A 359 2.96 3.54 -12.02
N GLN A 360 2.39 4.63 -12.47
CA GLN A 360 3.08 5.65 -13.24
C GLN A 360 2.60 7.03 -12.80
N ARG A 361 3.50 7.97 -12.54
CA ARG A 361 3.14 9.34 -12.17
C ARG A 361 3.68 10.32 -13.19
N GLY A 362 2.93 11.39 -13.43
CA GLY A 362 3.30 12.46 -14.33
C GLY A 362 3.07 13.80 -13.66
N ASP A 363 3.96 14.76 -13.93
CA ASP A 363 3.81 16.12 -13.46
C ASP A 363 4.38 17.13 -14.46
N VAL A 364 3.77 18.32 -14.47
CA VAL A 364 4.18 19.44 -15.30
C VAL A 364 4.15 20.69 -14.45
N THR A 365 5.27 21.40 -14.39
CA THR A 365 5.35 22.74 -13.81
C THR A 365 5.52 23.77 -14.91
N ALA A 366 4.61 24.73 -14.97
CA ALA A 366 4.70 25.90 -15.82
C ALA A 366 5.31 27.04 -15.00
N ILE A 367 6.39 27.63 -15.53
CA ILE A 367 7.04 28.82 -14.99
C ILE A 367 6.88 29.92 -16.02
N ILE A 368 6.12 30.96 -15.69
CA ILE A 368 6.02 32.17 -16.51
C ILE A 368 6.86 33.24 -15.84
N ARG A 369 7.82 33.79 -16.56
CA ARG A 369 8.76 34.76 -16.01
C ARG A 369 8.68 36.08 -16.79
N VAL A 370 8.73 37.18 -16.05
CA VAL A 370 8.68 38.55 -16.58
C VAL A 370 10.01 39.22 -16.31
N ARG A 371 10.60 39.78 -17.36
CA ARG A 371 11.91 40.43 -17.33
C ARG A 371 11.84 41.86 -17.83
N ASP A 372 12.50 42.72 -17.10
CA ASP A 372 12.77 44.10 -17.50
C ASP A 372 14.16 44.18 -18.09
N CYS A 373 14.25 44.48 -19.38
CA CYS A 373 15.48 44.48 -20.15
C CYS A 373 15.85 45.92 -20.51
N ASP A 374 17.02 46.35 -20.06
CA ASP A 374 17.56 47.65 -20.43
C ASP A 374 18.05 47.65 -21.90
N SER A 375 18.27 48.84 -22.44
CA SER A 375 18.89 49.14 -23.73
C SER A 375 20.21 48.38 -23.99
N ASN A 376 20.94 48.03 -22.94
CA ASN A 376 22.16 47.22 -23.00
C ASN A 376 21.90 45.70 -23.07
N MET A 377 20.65 45.27 -23.27
CA MET A 377 20.21 43.86 -23.28
C MET A 377 20.46 43.12 -21.96
N ILE A 378 20.68 43.87 -20.86
CA ILE A 378 20.75 43.30 -19.51
C ILE A 378 19.32 43.19 -18.99
N CYS A 379 18.85 41.95 -18.87
CA CYS A 379 17.51 41.63 -18.40
C CYS A 379 17.54 41.26 -16.92
N THR A 380 16.66 41.87 -16.13
CA THR A 380 16.43 41.53 -14.71
C THR A 380 15.03 40.96 -14.54
N THR A 381 14.92 39.85 -13.80
CA THR A 381 13.64 39.22 -13.55
C THR A 381 12.86 39.99 -12.49
N LYS A 382 11.61 40.38 -12.81
CA LYS A 382 10.73 41.16 -11.91
C LYS A 382 9.64 40.33 -11.28
N TYR A 383 9.17 39.30 -12.00
CA TYR A 383 8.03 38.49 -11.57
C TYR A 383 8.14 37.05 -12.08
N ILE A 384 7.75 36.10 -11.24
CA ILE A 384 7.65 34.67 -11.56
C ILE A 384 6.30 34.14 -11.09
N ASP A 385 5.56 33.52 -12.02
CA ASP A 385 4.36 32.71 -11.74
C ASP A 385 4.72 31.23 -11.90
N GLU A 386 4.55 30.46 -10.82
CA GLU A 386 4.74 29.02 -10.80
C GLU A 386 3.40 28.31 -10.60
N TYR A 387 3.06 27.47 -11.58
CA TYR A 387 1.82 26.72 -11.60
C TYR A 387 2.07 25.25 -11.91
N ARG A 388 1.45 24.34 -11.16
CA ARG A 388 1.73 22.90 -11.27
C ARG A 388 0.50 22.10 -11.67
N TYR A 389 0.76 21.02 -12.38
CA TYR A 389 -0.19 19.98 -12.77
C TYR A 389 0.41 18.62 -12.41
N GLU A 390 -0.39 17.72 -11.84
CA GLU A 390 0.08 16.37 -11.49
C GLU A 390 -1.00 15.31 -11.62
N VAL A 391 -0.57 14.09 -11.89
CA VAL A 391 -1.43 12.93 -12.08
C VAL A 391 -0.71 11.64 -11.68
N GLY A 392 -1.46 10.67 -11.18
CA GLY A 392 -1.01 9.30 -10.97
C GLY A 392 -1.90 8.31 -11.70
N PHE A 393 -1.30 7.30 -12.29
CA PHE A 393 -1.96 6.19 -12.97
C PHE A 393 -1.68 4.88 -12.27
N LEU A 394 -2.74 4.14 -12.01
CA LEU A 394 -2.73 2.75 -11.63
C LEU A 394 -3.04 1.90 -12.88
N ILE A 395 -2.05 1.16 -13.35
CA ILE A 395 -2.22 0.22 -14.47
C ILE A 395 -2.47 -1.15 -13.86
N SER A 396 -3.66 -1.74 -14.02
CA SER A 396 -4.00 -3.01 -13.39
C SER A 396 -5.03 -3.83 -14.17
N GLN A 397 -4.77 -5.14 -14.26
CA GLN A 397 -5.69 -6.14 -14.80
C GLN A 397 -6.56 -6.81 -13.74
N ALA A 398 -6.59 -6.31 -12.49
CA ALA A 398 -7.29 -6.97 -11.39
C ALA A 398 -8.79 -7.20 -11.68
N VAL A 399 -9.42 -6.30 -12.43
CA VAL A 399 -10.83 -6.44 -12.83
C VAL A 399 -11.04 -7.63 -13.77
N GLN A 400 -10.09 -7.90 -14.67
CA GLN A 400 -10.15 -9.05 -15.57
C GLN A 400 -10.04 -10.37 -14.78
N TRP A 401 -9.17 -10.38 -13.75
CA TRP A 401 -8.99 -11.52 -12.85
C TRP A 401 -10.14 -11.73 -11.85
N TYR A 402 -11.09 -10.80 -11.74
CA TYR A 402 -12.17 -10.84 -10.77
C TYR A 402 -12.91 -12.18 -10.75
N ARG A 403 -13.25 -12.74 -11.92
CA ARG A 403 -13.99 -14.01 -11.99
C ARG A 403 -13.21 -15.16 -11.37
N GLY A 404 -11.92 -15.28 -11.68
CA GLY A 404 -11.05 -16.32 -11.12
C GLY A 404 -10.91 -16.18 -9.61
N VAL A 405 -10.63 -14.96 -9.14
CA VAL A 405 -10.49 -14.66 -7.71
C VAL A 405 -11.81 -14.93 -6.95
N ALA A 406 -12.95 -14.51 -7.51
CA ALA A 406 -14.26 -14.70 -6.91
C ALA A 406 -14.63 -16.19 -6.81
N ILE A 407 -14.34 -17.00 -7.83
CA ILE A 407 -14.56 -18.46 -7.79
C ILE A 407 -13.70 -19.11 -6.70
N LEU A 408 -12.41 -18.75 -6.64
CA LEU A 408 -11.49 -19.28 -5.63
C LEU A 408 -11.97 -18.96 -4.21
N ARG A 409 -12.23 -17.69 -3.91
CA ARG A 409 -12.72 -17.27 -2.58
C ARG A 409 -14.10 -17.85 -2.26
N GLY A 410 -15.02 -17.84 -3.22
CA GLY A 410 -16.36 -18.40 -3.05
C GLY A 410 -16.32 -19.89 -2.73
N THR A 411 -15.51 -20.65 -3.46
CA THR A 411 -15.35 -22.11 -3.24
C THR A 411 -14.72 -22.39 -1.87
N GLY A 412 -13.68 -21.65 -1.49
CA GLY A 412 -13.07 -21.75 -0.17
C GLY A 412 -14.06 -21.44 0.96
N GLN A 413 -14.87 -20.37 0.81
CA GLN A 413 -15.87 -19.97 1.79
C GLN A 413 -16.99 -21.00 1.95
N VAL A 414 -17.53 -21.51 0.83
CA VAL A 414 -18.57 -22.54 0.85
C VAL A 414 -18.05 -23.82 1.52
N TYR A 415 -16.81 -24.21 1.24
CA TYR A 415 -16.18 -25.35 1.89
C TYR A 415 -16.12 -25.16 3.42
N TYR A 416 -15.76 -23.97 3.91
CA TYR A 416 -15.77 -23.68 5.34
C TYR A 416 -17.17 -23.78 5.96
N TYR A 417 -18.19 -23.24 5.31
CA TYR A 417 -19.57 -23.36 5.81
C TYR A 417 -20.03 -24.82 5.90
N ILE A 418 -19.71 -25.64 4.89
CA ILE A 418 -20.01 -27.07 4.91
C ILE A 418 -19.28 -27.73 6.08
N ARG A 419 -17.99 -27.45 6.26
CA ARG A 419 -17.17 -28.05 7.34
C ARG A 419 -17.69 -27.69 8.73
N ILE A 420 -18.03 -26.42 8.97
CA ILE A 420 -18.58 -25.96 10.26
C ILE A 420 -19.95 -26.61 10.51
N THR A 421 -20.81 -26.67 9.49
CA THR A 421 -22.12 -27.31 9.58
C THR A 421 -21.99 -28.81 9.88
N MET A 422 -21.08 -29.51 9.19
CA MET A 422 -20.81 -30.92 9.45
C MET A 422 -20.28 -31.16 10.86
N LEU A 423 -19.41 -30.28 11.38
CA LEU A 423 -18.92 -30.36 12.75
C LEU A 423 -20.05 -30.17 13.77
N LEU A 424 -20.94 -29.19 13.56
CA LEU A 424 -22.12 -28.98 14.40
C LEU A 424 -23.06 -30.18 14.38
N VAL A 425 -23.35 -30.74 13.20
CA VAL A 425 -24.17 -31.95 13.05
C VAL A 425 -23.51 -33.14 13.75
N PHE A 426 -22.19 -33.29 13.63
CA PHE A 426 -21.44 -34.33 14.33
C PHE A 426 -21.55 -34.19 15.86
N CYS A 427 -21.31 -32.99 16.39
CA CYS A 427 -21.47 -32.71 17.83
C CYS A 427 -22.89 -33.03 18.32
N TYR A 428 -23.91 -32.69 17.53
CA TYR A 428 -25.31 -33.01 17.85
C TYR A 428 -25.60 -34.53 17.84
N LYS A 429 -25.08 -35.26 16.85
CA LYS A 429 -25.28 -36.71 16.73
C LYS A 429 -24.54 -37.50 17.81
N VAL A 430 -23.32 -37.09 18.17
CA VAL A 430 -22.49 -37.74 19.20
C VAL A 430 -23.00 -37.47 20.61
N THR A 431 -23.61 -36.30 20.86
CA THR A 431 -24.18 -35.97 22.17
C THR A 431 -25.32 -36.95 22.49
N PRO A 432 -25.18 -37.79 23.54
CA PRO A 432 -26.20 -38.76 23.88
C PRO A 432 -27.48 -38.04 24.32
N ALA A 433 -28.63 -38.49 23.82
CA ALA A 433 -29.91 -38.10 24.40
C ALA A 433 -29.92 -38.68 25.82
N THR A 434 -29.91 -37.81 26.84
CA THR A 434 -30.13 -38.24 28.22
C THR A 434 -31.44 -39.02 28.23
N HIS A 435 -31.40 -40.26 28.74
CA HIS A 435 -32.55 -41.16 28.77
C HIS A 435 -33.75 -40.38 29.34
N PRO A 436 -34.90 -40.32 28.65
CA PRO A 436 -36.03 -39.56 29.14
C PRO A 436 -36.52 -40.23 30.42
N GLN A 437 -36.13 -39.68 31.57
CA GLN A 437 -36.83 -39.97 32.81
C GLN A 437 -38.23 -39.36 32.62
N ARG A 438 -39.21 -40.28 32.61
CA ARG A 438 -40.66 -40.10 32.52
C ARG A 438 -41.11 -38.66 32.85
N SER A 439 -41.74 -37.98 31.89
CA SER A 439 -42.47 -36.70 32.04
C SER A 439 -41.72 -35.38 31.72
N SER A 440 -40.65 -35.39 30.94
CA SER A 440 -40.09 -34.13 30.40
C SER A 440 -40.61 -33.85 28.98
N LYS A 441 -41.22 -32.67 28.78
CA LYS A 441 -41.68 -32.16 27.47
C LYS A 441 -40.57 -32.33 26.41
N HIS A 442 -40.90 -32.86 25.23
CA HIS A 442 -39.96 -33.10 24.11
C HIS A 442 -39.02 -31.92 23.83
N VAL A 443 -39.53 -30.69 24.00
CA VAL A 443 -38.79 -29.44 23.84
C VAL A 443 -37.57 -29.34 24.77
N HIS A 444 -37.68 -29.79 26.03
CA HIS A 444 -36.59 -29.70 27.01
C HIS A 444 -35.46 -30.70 26.70
N VAL A 445 -35.79 -31.87 26.14
CA VAL A 445 -34.80 -32.88 25.73
C VAL A 445 -33.99 -32.40 24.52
N ILE A 446 -34.66 -31.77 23.53
CA ILE A 446 -34.00 -31.19 22.36
C ILE A 446 -33.12 -30.01 22.79
N ALA A 447 -33.63 -29.11 23.64
CA ALA A 447 -32.87 -27.96 24.13
C ALA A 447 -31.60 -28.40 24.90
N THR A 448 -31.70 -29.40 25.77
CA THR A 448 -30.56 -29.93 26.53
C THR A 448 -29.52 -30.56 25.62
N ARG A 449 -29.96 -31.28 24.57
CA ARG A 449 -29.07 -31.87 23.57
C ARG A 449 -28.36 -30.81 22.74
N CYS A 450 -29.08 -29.78 22.29
CA CYS A 450 -28.51 -28.65 21.56
C CYS A 450 -27.48 -27.92 22.43
N TYR A 451 -27.80 -27.64 23.70
CA TYR A 451 -26.86 -27.00 24.62
C TYR A 451 -25.56 -27.80 24.78
N LYS A 452 -25.66 -29.11 25.06
CA LYS A 452 -24.47 -29.99 25.19
C LYS A 452 -23.68 -30.08 23.87
N ALA A 453 -24.35 -30.11 22.73
CA ALA A 453 -23.70 -30.10 21.41
C ALA A 453 -22.97 -28.78 21.14
N CYS A 454 -23.56 -27.64 21.50
CA CYS A 454 -22.92 -26.33 21.40
C CYS A 454 -21.69 -26.25 22.31
N VAL A 455 -21.77 -26.73 23.55
CA VAL A 455 -20.61 -26.77 24.46
C VAL A 455 -19.49 -27.64 23.88
N LEU A 456 -19.82 -28.80 23.30
CA LEU A 456 -18.83 -29.66 22.64
C LEU A 456 -18.21 -28.99 21.41
N PHE A 457 -19.01 -28.30 20.60
CA PHE A 457 -18.53 -27.52 19.46
C PHE A 457 -17.57 -26.41 19.88
N LEU A 458 -17.92 -25.68 20.95
CA LEU A 458 -17.10 -24.59 21.49
C LEU A 458 -15.81 -25.08 22.17
N LYS A 459 -15.78 -26.32 22.65
CA LYS A 459 -14.56 -26.99 23.12
C LYS A 459 -13.67 -27.49 21.99
N ALA A 460 -14.19 -27.62 20.76
CA ALA A 460 -13.38 -28.06 19.64
C ALA A 460 -12.34 -26.98 19.26
N PRO A 461 -11.08 -27.35 18.99
CA PRO A 461 -10.06 -26.38 18.61
C PRO A 461 -10.40 -25.76 17.25
N VAL A 462 -10.91 -24.53 17.28
CA VAL A 462 -11.39 -23.81 16.09
C VAL A 462 -10.30 -23.67 15.03
N GLN A 463 -9.04 -23.47 15.42
CA GLN A 463 -7.94 -23.40 14.46
C GLN A 463 -7.74 -24.70 13.67
N SER A 464 -8.06 -25.86 14.23
CA SER A 464 -8.03 -27.13 13.48
C SER A 464 -9.17 -27.21 12.46
N VAL A 465 -10.29 -26.53 12.71
CA VAL A 465 -11.42 -26.43 11.76
C VAL A 465 -11.08 -25.49 10.62
N ILE A 466 -10.42 -24.37 10.92
CA ILE A 466 -10.00 -23.38 9.93
C ILE A 466 -8.80 -23.93 9.14
N PHE A 467 -7.66 -24.13 9.79
CA PHE A 467 -6.41 -24.46 9.12
C PHE A 467 -6.19 -25.97 8.91
N GLY A 468 -7.09 -26.85 9.33
CA GLY A 468 -6.87 -28.29 9.21
C GLY A 468 -7.17 -28.90 7.83
N SER A 469 -7.56 -28.10 6.82
CA SER A 469 -7.76 -28.60 5.45
C SER A 469 -6.95 -27.74 4.49
N PRO A 470 -6.08 -28.34 3.64
CA PRO A 470 -5.24 -27.58 2.73
C PRO A 470 -6.03 -26.99 1.56
N PHE A 471 -7.19 -27.55 1.22
CA PHE A 471 -7.99 -27.11 0.06
C PHE A 471 -8.48 -25.66 0.16
N PRO A 472 -9.24 -25.24 1.19
CA PRO A 472 -9.67 -23.85 1.29
C PRO A 472 -8.47 -22.91 1.46
N ILE A 473 -7.43 -23.32 2.18
CA ILE A 473 -6.19 -22.53 2.33
C ILE A 473 -5.57 -22.24 0.97
N PHE A 474 -5.44 -23.27 0.12
CA PHE A 474 -4.95 -23.11 -1.24
C PHE A 474 -5.82 -22.15 -2.06
N CYS A 475 -7.15 -22.30 -2.02
CA CYS A 475 -8.06 -21.40 -2.71
C CYS A 475 -7.87 -19.92 -2.30
N TYR A 476 -7.82 -19.64 -0.99
CA TYR A 476 -7.61 -18.27 -0.50
C TYR A 476 -6.19 -17.76 -0.77
N ALA A 477 -5.16 -18.61 -0.63
CA ALA A 477 -3.78 -18.27 -0.93
C ALA A 477 -3.63 -17.87 -2.40
N CYS A 478 -4.09 -18.70 -3.33
CA CYS A 478 -4.06 -18.40 -4.76
C CYS A 478 -4.86 -17.14 -5.10
N ALA A 479 -6.06 -16.97 -4.55
CA ALA A 479 -6.85 -15.77 -4.74
C ALA A 479 -6.10 -14.52 -4.27
N HIS A 480 -5.42 -14.61 -3.12
CA HIS A 480 -4.65 -13.52 -2.56
C HIS A 480 -3.39 -13.20 -3.39
N VAL A 481 -2.61 -14.20 -3.85
CA VAL A 481 -1.46 -13.92 -4.72
C VAL A 481 -1.91 -13.22 -6.02
N ILE A 482 -3.08 -13.57 -6.56
CA ILE A 482 -3.59 -12.93 -7.78
C ILE A 482 -3.86 -11.45 -7.57
N ASP A 483 -4.58 -11.05 -6.51
CA ASP A 483 -5.05 -9.66 -6.36
C ASP A 483 -4.36 -8.82 -5.28
N ALA A 484 -3.39 -9.37 -4.55
CA ALA A 484 -2.71 -8.66 -3.45
C ALA A 484 -2.01 -7.39 -3.91
N SER A 485 -1.28 -7.43 -5.03
CA SER A 485 -0.51 -6.27 -5.53
C SER A 485 -1.40 -5.04 -5.75
N THR A 486 -2.51 -5.21 -6.48
CA THR A 486 -3.46 -4.13 -6.71
C THR A 486 -4.22 -3.75 -5.43
N SER A 487 -4.69 -4.75 -4.67
CA SER A 487 -5.49 -4.48 -3.46
C SER A 487 -4.70 -3.68 -2.43
N TYR A 488 -3.43 -4.00 -2.24
CA TYR A 488 -2.56 -3.29 -1.30
C TYR A 488 -2.24 -1.88 -1.74
N GLU A 489 -2.16 -1.61 -3.05
CA GLU A 489 -1.96 -0.23 -3.50
C GLU A 489 -3.22 0.62 -3.34
N ILE A 490 -4.40 0.10 -3.71
CA ILE A 490 -5.67 0.81 -3.49
C ILE A 490 -5.82 1.15 -1.99
N LEU A 491 -5.50 0.19 -1.11
CA LEU A 491 -5.55 0.41 0.34
C LEU A 491 -4.43 1.32 0.82
N GLY A 492 -3.28 1.32 0.15
CA GLY A 492 -2.17 2.24 0.40
C GLY A 492 -2.57 3.70 0.18
N ASN A 493 -3.49 3.96 -0.75
CA ASN A 493 -3.96 5.33 -1.04
C ASN A 493 -4.78 5.95 0.09
N ILE A 494 -5.37 5.14 0.96
CA ILE A 494 -5.98 5.62 2.21
C ILE A 494 -4.92 6.29 3.10
N PHE A 495 -3.67 5.82 3.02
CA PHE A 495 -2.55 6.39 3.75
C PHE A 495 -1.89 7.56 3.01
N ASN A 496 -2.43 8.03 1.88
CA ASN A 496 -1.85 9.17 1.19
C ASN A 496 -2.08 10.50 1.90
N SER A 497 -1.00 11.23 2.15
CA SER A 497 -1.04 12.58 2.74
C SER A 497 -0.94 13.64 1.65
N ALA A 498 -2.06 14.24 1.25
CA ALA A 498 -2.05 15.42 0.39
C ALA A 498 -1.55 16.64 1.20
N GLY A 499 -0.52 17.33 0.69
CA GLY A 499 0.08 18.48 1.39
C GLY A 499 0.68 18.17 2.77
N GLY A 500 1.03 16.92 3.04
CA GLY A 500 1.62 16.48 4.32
C GLY A 500 0.63 16.28 5.47
N VAL A 501 -0.69 16.36 5.23
CA VAL A 501 -1.72 16.11 6.24
C VAL A 501 -2.25 14.69 6.10
N PHE A 502 -2.22 13.91 7.19
CA PHE A 502 -2.75 12.55 7.25
C PHE A 502 -3.98 12.49 8.14
N GLN A 503 -5.12 12.02 7.60
CA GLN A 503 -6.36 11.82 8.35
C GLN A 503 -6.89 10.41 8.10
N LEU A 504 -6.78 9.53 9.10
CA LEU A 504 -7.28 8.16 9.02
C LEU A 504 -8.60 8.03 9.76
N LYS A 505 -9.67 7.62 9.07
CA LYS A 505 -10.94 7.30 9.73
C LYS A 505 -10.87 5.88 10.28
N PHE A 506 -11.55 5.62 11.38
CA PHE A 506 -11.61 4.29 11.99
C PHE A 506 -12.15 3.21 11.03
N ARG A 507 -13.12 3.57 10.18
CA ARG A 507 -13.64 2.68 9.13
C ARG A 507 -12.54 2.26 8.16
N ASP A 508 -11.69 3.19 7.76
CA ASP A 508 -10.62 2.92 6.80
C ASP A 508 -9.56 2.03 7.41
N LEU A 509 -9.23 2.23 8.69
CA LEU A 509 -8.38 1.33 9.46
C LEU A 509 -8.93 -0.11 9.50
N LEU A 510 -10.24 -0.28 9.72
CA LEU A 510 -10.87 -1.60 9.67
C LEU A 510 -10.79 -2.22 8.27
N THR A 511 -11.10 -1.45 7.22
CA THR A 511 -11.02 -1.94 5.83
C THR A 511 -9.60 -2.37 5.45
N VAL A 512 -8.58 -1.59 5.82
CA VAL A 512 -7.17 -1.95 5.64
C VAL A 512 -6.86 -3.21 6.41
N GLY A 513 -7.20 -3.25 7.71
CA GLY A 513 -6.91 -4.39 8.57
C GLY A 513 -7.51 -5.70 8.04
N PHE A 514 -8.76 -5.66 7.61
CA PHE A 514 -9.45 -6.85 7.09
C PHE A 514 -8.82 -7.40 5.81
N ASN A 515 -8.37 -6.53 4.91
CA ASN A 515 -7.75 -6.95 3.67
C ASN A 515 -6.28 -7.38 3.85
N GLN A 516 -5.51 -6.67 4.68
CA GLN A 516 -4.11 -6.99 4.99
C GLN A 516 -3.98 -8.32 5.75
N MET A 517 -4.96 -8.64 6.60
CA MET A 517 -5.01 -9.92 7.33
C MET A 517 -5.23 -11.14 6.42
N ARG A 518 -5.56 -10.97 5.13
CA ARG A 518 -5.65 -12.08 4.17
C ARG A 518 -4.29 -12.73 3.88
N SER A 519 -3.19 -12.04 4.18
CA SER A 519 -1.85 -12.61 4.16
C SER A 519 -1.71 -13.86 5.06
N VAL A 520 -2.59 -14.04 6.06
CA VAL A 520 -2.66 -15.25 6.90
C VAL A 520 -2.80 -16.53 6.07
N TRP A 521 -3.48 -16.47 4.92
CA TRP A 521 -3.67 -17.64 4.07
C TRP A 521 -2.39 -18.06 3.36
N LEU A 522 -1.51 -17.11 3.01
CA LEU A 522 -0.18 -17.43 2.48
C LEU A 522 0.70 -18.06 3.56
N LEU A 523 0.70 -17.49 4.76
CA LEU A 523 1.46 -18.05 5.88
C LEU A 523 0.99 -19.48 6.20
N ALA A 524 -0.33 -19.70 6.20
CA ALA A 524 -0.91 -21.02 6.36
C ALA A 524 -0.50 -21.98 5.23
N PHE A 525 -0.54 -21.52 3.96
CA PHE A 525 -0.13 -22.33 2.82
C PHE A 525 1.36 -22.74 2.88
N LEU A 526 2.24 -21.80 3.24
CA LEU A 526 3.66 -22.06 3.43
C LEU A 526 3.90 -23.07 4.56
N LEU A 527 3.19 -22.91 5.68
CA LEU A 527 3.28 -23.85 6.80
C LEU A 527 2.81 -25.26 6.40
N HIS A 528 1.69 -25.38 5.67
CA HIS A 528 1.23 -26.67 5.14
C HIS A 528 2.25 -27.30 4.20
N THR A 529 2.84 -26.50 3.31
CA THR A 529 3.90 -26.95 2.40
C THR A 529 5.13 -27.43 3.18
N PHE A 530 5.55 -26.68 4.20
CA PHE A 530 6.67 -27.05 5.07
C PHE A 530 6.41 -28.37 5.81
N ILE A 531 5.23 -28.53 6.42
CA ILE A 531 4.83 -29.77 7.10
C ILE A 531 4.80 -30.94 6.12
N LEU A 532 4.28 -30.74 4.90
CA LEU A 532 4.27 -31.77 3.85
C LEU A 532 5.69 -32.19 3.45
N LEU A 533 6.63 -31.24 3.39
CA LEU A 533 8.05 -31.52 3.12
C LEU A 533 8.73 -32.26 4.28
N GLU A 534 8.51 -31.82 5.53
CA GLU A 534 9.07 -32.48 6.72
C GLU A 534 8.53 -33.91 6.90
N THR A 535 7.26 -34.14 6.60
CA THR A 535 6.60 -35.46 6.73
C THR A 535 6.72 -36.33 5.48
N SER A 536 7.32 -35.81 4.40
CA SER A 536 7.57 -36.57 3.18
C SER A 536 8.66 -37.62 3.42
N ARG A 537 8.33 -38.87 3.06
CA ARG A 537 9.23 -40.03 3.14
C ARG A 537 10.57 -39.86 2.41
N ARG A 538 10.68 -38.87 1.52
CA ARG A 538 11.88 -38.62 0.70
C ARG A 538 12.92 -37.69 1.35
N GLY A 539 12.54 -36.92 2.39
CA GLY A 539 13.40 -35.86 2.94
C GLY A 539 13.88 -36.10 4.36
N LEU A 540 13.05 -36.71 5.22
CA LEU A 540 13.40 -37.01 6.61
C LEU A 540 12.80 -38.35 7.00
N ASN A 541 13.50 -39.12 7.84
CA ASN A 541 13.06 -40.38 8.45
C ASN A 541 11.89 -40.15 9.45
N TRP A 542 10.84 -39.48 9.01
CA TRP A 542 9.68 -39.17 9.83
C TRP A 542 8.86 -40.44 10.07
N ALA A 543 8.68 -40.78 11.35
CA ALA A 543 7.76 -41.81 11.80
C ALA A 543 6.63 -41.16 12.62
N PRO A 544 5.40 -41.71 12.64
CA PRO A 544 4.31 -41.16 13.45
C PRO A 544 4.64 -40.98 14.94
N VAL A 545 5.63 -41.72 15.46
CA VAL A 545 6.13 -41.64 16.83
C VAL A 545 6.92 -40.34 17.09
N SER A 546 7.52 -39.75 16.06
CA SER A 546 8.29 -38.50 16.17
C SER A 546 7.43 -37.25 16.30
N GLY A 547 6.11 -37.37 16.05
CA GLY A 547 5.19 -36.24 16.11
C GLY A 547 5.42 -35.21 15.00
N ILE A 548 4.64 -34.13 15.01
CA ILE A 548 4.80 -32.98 14.10
C ILE A 548 5.02 -31.76 14.98
N ARG A 549 5.88 -30.83 14.54
CA ARG A 549 6.07 -29.56 15.24
C ARG A 549 4.74 -28.82 15.32
N GLY A 550 4.30 -28.53 16.54
CA GLY A 550 3.09 -27.74 16.78
C GLY A 550 3.34 -26.27 16.47
N VAL A 551 2.33 -25.61 15.88
CA VAL A 551 2.33 -24.15 15.72
C VAL A 551 1.40 -23.54 16.76
N PRO A 552 1.85 -22.51 17.51
CA PRO A 552 1.00 -21.82 18.47
C PRO A 552 -0.26 -21.26 17.80
N GLU A 553 -1.38 -21.32 18.52
CA GLU A 553 -2.73 -21.05 18.00
C GLU A 553 -2.87 -19.68 17.29
N PHE A 554 -2.16 -18.66 17.78
CA PHE A 554 -2.26 -17.28 17.29
C PHE A 554 -1.05 -16.81 16.48
N MET A 555 -0.07 -17.67 16.23
CA MET A 555 1.17 -17.25 15.56
C MET A 555 0.91 -16.68 14.17
N LEU A 556 0.10 -17.37 13.35
CA LEU A 556 -0.21 -16.94 11.98
C LEU A 556 -0.98 -15.62 11.96
N SER A 557 -1.96 -15.46 12.85
CA SER A 557 -2.73 -14.22 12.97
C SER A 557 -1.88 -13.07 13.49
N GLY A 558 -1.00 -13.31 14.47
CA GLY A 558 -0.07 -12.33 14.99
C GLY A 558 0.90 -11.84 13.91
N LEU A 559 1.53 -12.76 13.18
CA LEU A 559 2.43 -12.43 12.06
C LEU A 559 1.71 -11.67 10.95
N SER A 560 0.49 -12.09 10.61
CA SER A 560 -0.34 -11.38 9.61
C SER A 560 -0.71 -9.97 10.07
N SER A 561 -0.94 -9.74 11.37
CA SER A 561 -1.29 -8.40 11.89
C SER A 561 -0.14 -7.38 11.77
N VAL A 562 1.11 -7.84 11.72
CA VAL A 562 2.29 -6.97 11.51
C VAL A 562 2.20 -6.25 10.16
N THR A 563 1.54 -6.84 9.15
CA THR A 563 1.39 -6.20 7.83
C THR A 563 0.53 -4.92 7.89
N ILE A 564 -0.35 -4.78 8.89
CA ILE A 564 -1.12 -3.56 9.12
C ILE A 564 -0.18 -2.43 9.55
N MET A 565 0.72 -2.69 10.50
CA MET A 565 1.70 -1.71 10.98
C MET A 565 2.73 -1.37 9.91
N ALA A 566 3.08 -2.32 9.05
CA ALA A 566 4.00 -2.10 7.93
C ALA A 566 3.54 -0.97 6.99
N GLN A 567 2.24 -0.76 6.83
CA GLN A 567 1.67 0.30 5.99
C GLN A 567 1.63 1.68 6.67
N PHE A 568 2.04 1.78 7.93
CA PHE A 568 2.09 3.05 8.63
C PHE A 568 2.99 4.05 7.90
N ARG A 569 2.47 5.26 7.68
CA ARG A 569 3.15 6.35 7.00
C ARG A 569 3.43 7.48 7.98
N SER A 570 4.60 8.11 7.84
CA SER A 570 4.94 9.33 8.56
C SER A 570 5.61 10.31 7.63
N THR A 571 5.31 11.60 7.75
CA THR A 571 6.02 12.65 6.99
C THR A 571 7.51 12.70 7.35
N LYS A 572 7.90 12.25 8.56
CA LYS A 572 9.31 12.12 8.97
C LYS A 572 10.07 11.05 8.19
N PHE A 573 9.36 10.08 7.62
CA PHE A 573 9.94 8.99 6.83
C PHE A 573 10.18 9.39 5.37
N ARG A 574 9.68 10.56 4.95
CA ARG A 574 9.70 11.01 3.58
C ARG A 574 11.13 11.25 3.08
N ASN A 575 11.55 10.49 2.10
CA ASN A 575 12.82 10.71 1.41
C ASN A 575 12.65 10.48 -0.09
N ALA A 576 12.92 11.53 -0.88
CA ALA A 576 12.89 11.52 -2.34
C ALA A 576 14.25 11.91 -2.95
N LYS A 577 15.35 11.55 -2.28
CA LYS A 577 16.71 11.84 -2.74
C LYS A 577 16.97 11.24 -4.13
N ILE A 578 17.51 12.07 -5.01
CA ILE A 578 18.03 11.67 -6.32
C ILE A 578 19.45 11.17 -6.10
N TYR A 579 19.81 10.02 -6.67
CA TYR A 579 21.16 9.46 -6.52
C TYR A 579 21.90 9.34 -7.85
N SER A 580 21.21 9.49 -8.98
CA SER A 580 21.82 9.51 -10.31
C SER A 580 21.05 10.44 -11.23
N ILE A 581 21.79 11.23 -12.00
CA ILE A 581 21.29 12.15 -13.01
C ILE A 581 22.17 12.03 -14.25
N PHE A 582 21.56 11.96 -15.43
CA PHE A 582 22.28 12.02 -16.70
C PHE A 582 21.45 12.68 -17.79
N GLU A 583 22.10 13.40 -18.69
CA GLU A 583 21.44 14.06 -19.83
C GLU A 583 21.11 13.03 -20.91
N ILE A 584 19.92 13.18 -21.51
CA ILE A 584 19.46 12.37 -22.64
C ILE A 584 19.50 13.27 -23.87
N THR A 585 20.41 12.97 -24.80
CA THR A 585 20.56 13.70 -26.07
C THR A 585 19.56 13.27 -27.12
#